data_AF-A0A842NJS4-F1
#
_entry.id   AF-A0A842NJS4-F1
#
_cell.length_a   1.000
_cell.length_b   1.000
_cell.length_c   1.000
_cell.angle_alpha   90.00
_cell.angle_beta   90.00
_cell.angle_gamma   90.00
#
_symmetry.space_group_name_H-M   'P 1'
#
loop_
_entity.id
_entity.type
_entity.pdbx_description
1 polymer ?
#
loop_
_entity_poly.entity_id
_entity_poly.type
_entity_poly.pdbx_seq_one_letter_code
_entity_poly.pdbx_strand_id
1 'polypeptide(L)'
;MKKLIILFTIFLISTSLTPLSFAFDGSRLGPADVAEGVLRKQILSVKFLDAYFGTDGSKIEVAPGDKNVPFTVIMSNVGTQDITGIKGKLSLPAA
;
A
#
# COMPACT_ATOMS: atom_id res chain seq x y z
N MET A 1 14.20 -47.91 -10.79
CA MET A 1 13.41 -46.85 -11.46
C MET A 1 12.05 -46.63 -10.81
N LYS A 2 11.17 -47.64 -10.70
CA LYS A 2 9.83 -47.48 -10.08
C LYS A 2 9.84 -46.95 -8.63
N LYS A 3 10.80 -47.39 -7.80
CA LYS A 3 10.96 -46.90 -6.41
C LYS A 3 11.31 -45.41 -6.32
N LEU A 4 12.07 -44.89 -7.29
CA LEU A 4 12.45 -43.47 -7.35
C LEU A 4 11.25 -42.61 -7.75
N ILE A 5 10.44 -43.10 -8.70
CA ILE A 5 9.21 -42.43 -9.13
C ILE A 5 8.22 -42.33 -7.97
N ILE A 6 8.05 -43.42 -7.20
CA ILE A 6 7.14 -43.44 -6.04
C ILE A 6 7.57 -42.42 -4.98
N LEU A 7 8.87 -42.35 -4.67
CA LEU A 7 9.40 -41.41 -3.69
C LEU A 7 9.20 -39.95 -4.13
N PHE A 8 9.37 -39.67 -5.43
CA PHE A 8 9.15 -38.35 -6.01
C PHE A 8 7.67 -37.93 -5.98
N THR A 9 6.74 -38.86 -6.24
CA THR A 9 5.30 -38.59 -6.13
C THR A 9 4.85 -38.32 -4.70
N ILE A 10 5.41 -39.01 -3.70
CA ILE A 10 5.09 -38.75 -2.28
C ILE A 10 5.56 -37.34 -1.87
N PHE A 11 6.75 -36.93 -2.34
CA PHE A 11 7.28 -35.59 -2.11
C PHE A 11 6.42 -34.48 -2.76
N LEU A 12 5.89 -34.70 -3.96
CA LEU A 12 5.00 -33.75 -4.64
C LEU A 12 3.65 -33.58 -3.94
N ILE A 13 3.12 -34.64 -3.32
CA ILE A 13 1.84 -34.57 -2.61
C ILE A 13 2.02 -33.85 -1.26
N SER A 14 3.14 -34.08 -0.56
CA SER A 14 3.39 -33.41 0.73
C SER A 14 3.66 -31.91 0.60
N THR A 15 4.23 -31.44 -0.52
CA THR A 15 4.41 -30.00 -0.79
C THR A 15 3.12 -29.29 -1.20
N SER A 16 2.07 -30.01 -1.60
CA SER A 16 0.77 -29.41 -1.93
C SER A 16 -0.09 -29.07 -0.69
N LEU A 17 0.22 -29.65 0.47
CA LEU A 17 -0.49 -29.38 1.74
C LEU A 17 0.13 -28.23 2.55
N THR A 18 1.27 -27.69 2.15
CA THR A 18 1.85 -26.49 2.76
C THR A 18 1.75 -25.32 1.78
N PRO A 19 1.15 -24.18 2.17
CA PRO A 19 1.23 -22.99 1.35
C PRO A 19 2.71 -22.58 1.26
N LEU A 20 3.31 -22.74 0.08
CA LEU A 20 4.63 -22.21 -0.27
C LEU A 20 4.57 -20.68 -0.24
N SER A 21 4.70 -20.08 0.95
CA SER A 21 4.80 -18.63 1.10
C SER A 21 6.27 -18.20 0.95
N PHE A 22 6.70 -17.88 -0.27
CA PHE A 22 7.96 -17.20 -0.52
C PHE A 22 7.73 -15.68 -0.45
N ALA A 23 7.99 -15.08 0.71
CA ALA A 23 8.04 -13.62 0.85
C ALA A 23 9.51 -13.18 0.84
N PHE A 24 10.03 -12.78 -0.32
CA PHE A 24 11.40 -12.25 -0.49
C PHE A 24 11.51 -10.74 -0.14
N ASP A 25 10.41 -10.06 0.18
CA ASP A 25 10.41 -8.61 0.45
C ASP A 25 9.41 -8.18 1.54
N GLY A 26 9.41 -8.86 2.70
CA GLY A 26 8.68 -8.39 3.89
C GLY A 26 7.14 -8.42 3.84
N SER A 27 6.53 -8.70 2.70
CA SER A 27 5.10 -8.98 2.58
C SER A 27 4.84 -10.48 2.73
N ARG A 28 4.73 -10.95 3.97
CA ARG A 28 3.99 -12.18 4.21
C ARG A 28 2.52 -11.91 3.88
N LEU A 29 2.01 -12.55 2.83
CA LEU A 29 0.59 -12.89 2.73
C LEU A 29 0.31 -13.83 3.91
N GLY A 30 -0.16 -13.25 5.01
CA GLY A 30 -0.27 -13.90 6.32
C GLY A 30 -1.31 -15.03 6.34
N PRO A 31 -1.35 -15.80 7.44
CA PRO A 31 -2.35 -16.86 7.64
C PRO A 31 -3.76 -16.27 7.55
N ALA A 32 -4.67 -16.96 6.84
CA ALA A 32 -6.03 -16.50 6.52
C ALA A 32 -6.91 -16.14 7.74
N ASP A 33 -6.50 -16.49 8.96
CA ASP A 33 -7.41 -16.54 10.12
C ASP A 33 -6.90 -15.80 11.37
N VAL A 34 -5.99 -14.82 11.24
CA VAL A 34 -5.57 -14.02 12.42
C VAL A 34 -6.32 -12.68 12.44
N ALA A 35 -7.18 -12.50 13.44
CA ALA A 35 -7.97 -11.27 13.63
C ALA A 35 -7.09 -10.01 13.60
N GLU A 36 -7.50 -9.01 12.81
CA GLU A 36 -6.79 -7.75 12.68
C GLU A 36 -6.85 -6.95 13.99
N GLY A 37 -5.68 -6.72 14.58
CA GLY A 37 -5.47 -5.81 15.70
C GLY A 37 -5.14 -4.39 15.22
N VAL A 38 -5.53 -3.41 16.04
CA VAL A 38 -5.74 -1.99 15.74
C VAL A 38 -4.57 -1.23 15.09
N LEU A 39 -3.34 -1.78 15.06
CA LEU A 39 -2.15 -1.07 14.57
C LEU A 39 -1.21 -1.90 13.63
N ARG A 40 -1.72 -2.57 12.58
CA ARG A 40 -0.86 -3.13 11.50
C ARG A 40 -0.64 -2.06 10.41
N LYS A 41 0.22 -1.07 10.61
CA LYS A 41 1.66 -1.04 10.30
C LYS A 41 2.07 -1.02 8.80
N GLN A 42 1.18 -0.71 7.86
CA GLN A 42 1.50 0.06 6.64
C GLN A 42 0.21 0.75 6.20
N ILE A 43 0.16 2.08 6.10
CA ILE A 43 -0.97 2.73 5.42
C ILE A 43 -0.83 2.40 3.93
N LEU A 44 -1.36 1.24 3.51
CA LEU A 44 -1.39 0.79 2.11
C LEU A 44 -2.72 1.15 1.42
N SER A 45 -3.67 1.71 2.17
CA SER A 45 -5.03 1.94 1.71
C SER A 45 -5.24 3.30 1.04
N VAL A 46 -4.26 4.20 1.04
CA VAL A 46 -4.40 5.53 0.43
C VAL A 46 -3.28 5.74 -0.59
N LYS A 47 -3.67 5.96 -1.84
CA LYS A 47 -2.76 6.26 -2.94
C LYS A 47 -2.74 7.76 -3.19
N PHE A 48 -1.54 8.33 -3.18
CA PHE A 48 -1.31 9.70 -3.67
C PHE A 48 -1.48 9.73 -5.20
N LEU A 49 -2.29 10.67 -5.69
CA LEU A 49 -2.51 10.86 -7.12
C LEU A 49 -1.80 12.11 -7.63
N ASP A 50 -2.02 13.25 -6.97
CA ASP A 50 -1.44 14.53 -7.37
C ASP A 50 -1.46 15.55 -6.21
N ALA A 51 -0.60 16.56 -6.28
CA ALA A 51 -0.66 17.74 -5.44
C ALA A 51 -0.25 18.98 -6.24
N TYR A 52 -1.08 20.01 -6.21
CA TYR A 52 -0.83 21.23 -6.95
C TYR A 52 -1.52 22.43 -6.29
N PHE A 53 -1.04 23.62 -6.63
CA PHE A 53 -1.74 24.86 -6.30
C PHE A 53 -2.84 25.11 -7.32
N GLY A 54 -4.04 25.48 -6.86
CA GLY A 54 -5.23 25.61 -7.69
C GLY A 54 -6.44 24.80 -7.20
N THR A 55 -7.53 24.86 -7.93
CA THR A 55 -8.81 24.17 -7.64
C THR A 55 -8.93 22.89 -8.47
N ASP A 56 -9.95 22.06 -8.21
CA ASP A 56 -10.09 20.75 -8.88
C ASP A 56 -9.99 20.84 -10.42
N GLY A 57 -8.93 20.23 -10.96
CA GLY A 57 -8.61 20.22 -12.38
C GLY A 57 -7.99 21.51 -12.93
N SER A 58 -7.92 22.59 -12.15
CA SER A 58 -7.36 23.88 -12.54
C SER A 58 -6.08 24.19 -11.78
N LYS A 59 -4.94 23.82 -12.38
CA LYS A 59 -3.61 24.08 -11.82
C LYS A 59 -3.24 25.55 -12.02
N ILE A 60 -2.63 26.13 -10.99
CA ILE A 60 -2.16 27.51 -10.94
C ILE A 60 -0.66 27.47 -10.62
N GLU A 61 0.12 28.25 -11.35
CA GLU A 61 1.52 28.49 -11.01
C GLU A 61 1.60 29.56 -9.91
N VAL A 62 2.40 29.29 -8.87
CA VAL A 62 2.54 30.19 -7.73
C VAL A 62 3.93 30.81 -7.69
N ALA A 63 3.97 32.11 -7.45
CA ALA A 63 5.18 32.89 -7.30
C ALA A 63 5.37 33.36 -5.85
N PRO A 64 6.61 33.69 -5.44
CA PRO A 64 6.86 34.30 -4.14
C PRO A 64 6.02 35.58 -3.96
N GLY A 65 5.27 35.65 -2.85
CA GLY A 65 4.42 36.78 -2.54
C GLY A 65 2.93 36.56 -2.82
N ASP A 66 2.57 35.50 -3.55
CA ASP A 66 1.17 35.11 -3.75
C ASP A 66 0.51 34.70 -2.43
N LYS A 67 -0.73 35.15 -2.23
CA LYS A 67 -1.50 34.93 -1.00
C LYS A 67 -2.84 34.29 -1.33
N ASN A 68 -3.37 33.52 -0.39
CA ASN A 68 -4.68 32.85 -0.49
C ASN A 68 -4.79 31.89 -1.69
N VAL A 69 -3.68 31.26 -2.09
CA VAL A 69 -3.71 30.28 -3.17
C VAL A 69 -4.23 28.94 -2.63
N PRO A 70 -5.28 28.35 -3.23
CA PRO A 70 -5.73 27.02 -2.85
C PRO A 70 -4.64 25.98 -3.09
N PHE A 71 -4.44 25.07 -2.14
CA PHE A 71 -3.57 23.92 -2.31
C PHE A 71 -4.42 22.65 -2.32
N THR A 72 -4.42 21.95 -3.45
CA THR A 72 -5.24 20.77 -3.68
C THR A 72 -4.37 19.52 -3.63
N VAL A 73 -4.80 18.52 -2.85
CA VAL A 73 -4.15 17.20 -2.76
C VAL A 73 -5.17 16.15 -3.15
N ILE A 74 -4.87 15.38 -4.19
CA ILE A 74 -5.73 14.32 -4.70
C ILE A 74 -5.21 12.98 -4.20
N MET A 75 -6.09 12.22 -3.55
CA MET A 75 -5.79 10.91 -2.99
C MET A 75 -6.94 9.95 -3.31
N SER A 76 -6.62 8.66 -3.40
CA SER A 76 -7.61 7.60 -3.60
C SER A 76 -7.56 6.59 -2.46
N ASN A 77 -8.73 6.26 -1.91
CA ASN A 77 -8.87 5.12 -1.01
C ASN A 77 -8.86 3.84 -1.84
N VAL A 78 -7.77 3.09 -1.77
CA VAL A 78 -7.60 1.78 -2.42
C VAL A 78 -7.77 0.63 -1.43
N GLY A 79 -8.07 0.94 -0.16
CA GLY A 79 -8.38 -0.06 0.87
C GLY A 79 -9.85 -0.40 0.95
N THR A 80 -10.17 -1.31 1.87
CA THR A 80 -11.54 -1.76 2.16
C THR A 80 -12.18 -1.04 3.35
N GLN A 81 -11.46 -0.10 3.98
CA GLN A 81 -11.90 0.62 5.17
C GLN A 81 -12.14 2.10 4.83
N ASP A 82 -13.07 2.74 5.55
CA ASP A 82 -13.37 4.17 5.37
C ASP A 82 -12.23 5.07 5.88
N ILE A 83 -12.02 6.20 5.19
CA ILE A 83 -11.10 7.25 5.66
C ILE A 83 -11.81 8.07 6.73
N THR A 84 -11.33 7.99 7.96
CA THR A 84 -11.87 8.74 9.10
C THR A 84 -11.15 10.07 9.35
N GLY A 85 -9.95 10.24 8.80
CA GLY A 85 -9.18 11.48 8.91
C GLY A 85 -7.82 11.40 8.23
N ILE A 86 -7.26 12.57 7.93
CA ILE A 86 -5.96 12.71 7.26
C ILE A 86 -5.09 13.65 8.09
N LYS A 87 -3.83 13.26 8.35
CA LYS A 87 -2.81 14.12 8.95
C LYS A 87 -1.67 14.29 7.96
N GLY A 88 -1.43 15.52 7.53
CA GLY A 88 -0.35 15.88 6.61
C GLY A 88 0.66 16.82 7.26
N LYS A 89 1.89 16.79 6.76
CA LYS A 89 2.93 17.79 7.05
C LYS A 89 3.35 18.44 5.74
N LEU A 90 3.14 19.75 5.62
CA LEU A 90 3.67 20.54 4.51
C LEU A 90 5.01 21.14 4.95
N SER A 91 6.08 20.85 4.21
CA SER A 91 7.39 21.45 4.43
C SER A 91 7.71 22.36 3.25
N LEU A 92 7.88 23.64 3.52
CA LEU A 92 8.39 24.59 2.52
C LEU A 92 9.91 24.66 2.67
N PRO A 93 10.68 24.73 1.55
CA PRO A 93 12.10 25.02 1.62
C PRO A 93 12.34 26.35 2.34
N ALA A 94 13.43 26.45 3.10
CA ALA A 94 13.88 27.74 3.60
C ALA A 94 14.23 28.63 2.39
N ALA A 95 13.78 29.88 2.43
CA ALA A 95 14.12 30.90 1.44
C ALA A 95 15.61 31.23 1.44
#